data_AF-A0A1S2Q8E0-F1
#
_entry.id   AF-A0A1S2Q8E0-F1
#
_cell.length_a   1.000
_cell.length_b   1.000
_cell.length_c   1.000
_cell.angle_alpha   90.00
_cell.angle_beta   90.00
_cell.angle_gamma   90.00
#
_symmetry.space_group_name_H-M   'P 1'
#
loop_
_entity.id
_entity.type
_entity.pdbx_description
1 polymer ?
#
loop_
_entity_poly.entity_id
_entity_poly.type
_entity_poly.pdbx_seq_one_letter_code
_entity_poly.pdbx_strand_id
1 'polypeptide(L)'
;MSGYTRLKPEVAGGLGEHTMMDTTVHPPVVTHLHFEVADWLGDCLVQTFPCFLVTTSVGDRLASSGLSGFVPAAAEVTASDLFQDISPNGVLPDLRWLQVTGSAGEDDFGLDEKGQLVVSDQALALLRAGGLQHCRMEEF
;
A
#
# COMPACT_ATOMS: atom_id res chain seq x y z
N MET A 1 -12.60 -6.99 -21.98
CA MET A 1 -12.90 -5.91 -21.03
C MET A 1 -12.00 -6.16 -19.84
N SER A 2 -11.18 -5.18 -19.46
CA SER A 2 -10.45 -5.25 -18.19
C SER A 2 -11.44 -4.92 -17.07
N GLY A 3 -11.62 -5.83 -16.13
CA GLY A 3 -12.34 -5.56 -14.90
C GLY A 3 -11.49 -4.73 -13.94
N TYR A 4 -12.17 -4.16 -12.95
CA TYR A 4 -11.55 -3.45 -11.85
C TYR A 4 -12.03 -4.05 -10.53
N THR A 5 -11.13 -4.07 -9.55
CA THR A 5 -11.42 -4.60 -8.23
C THR A 5 -11.02 -3.56 -7.19
N ARG A 6 -11.94 -3.24 -6.27
CA ARG A 6 -11.63 -2.45 -5.09
C ARG A 6 -10.92 -3.33 -4.07
N LEU A 7 -9.76 -2.87 -3.60
CA LEU A 7 -8.97 -3.54 -2.59
C LEU A 7 -9.13 -2.84 -1.24
N LYS A 8 -9.21 -3.67 -0.19
CA LYS A 8 -9.12 -3.27 1.21
C LYS A 8 -7.96 -4.06 1.84
N PRO A 9 -6.71 -3.60 1.63
CA PRO A 9 -5.52 -4.19 2.23
C PRO A 9 -5.60 -4.28 3.75
N GLU A 10 -4.77 -5.15 4.31
CA GLU A 10 -4.57 -5.20 5.75
C GLU A 10 -3.97 -3.87 6.27
N VAL A 11 -4.36 -3.50 7.50
CA VAL A 11 -3.79 -2.36 8.21
C VAL A 11 -2.68 -2.87 9.12
N ALA A 12 -1.47 -2.96 8.58
CA ALA A 12 -0.31 -3.55 9.23
C ALA A 12 0.40 -2.60 10.22
N GLY A 13 -0.03 -1.35 10.31
CA GLY A 13 0.68 -0.33 11.07
C GLY A 13 0.11 1.07 10.94
N GLY A 14 0.87 2.03 11.47
CA GLY A 14 0.48 3.44 11.57
C GLY A 14 1.48 4.39 10.94
N LEU A 15 1.08 5.65 10.83
CA LEU A 15 1.99 6.76 10.56
C LEU A 15 2.83 7.01 11.81
N GLY A 16 4.15 6.91 11.69
CA GLY A 16 5.08 7.22 12.77
C GLY A 16 5.43 8.69 12.85
N GLU A 17 6.12 9.08 13.93
CA GLU A 17 6.35 10.48 14.31
C GLU A 17 7.08 11.33 13.26
N HIS A 18 7.97 10.73 12.47
CA HIS A 18 8.69 11.43 11.40
C HIS A 18 7.85 11.71 10.15
N THR A 19 6.59 11.26 10.06
CA THR A 19 5.73 11.50 8.89
C THR A 19 5.48 12.99 8.68
N MET A 20 5.71 13.48 7.44
CA MET A 20 5.43 14.85 7.05
C MET A 20 4.23 14.89 6.11
N MET A 21 3.15 15.55 6.50
CA MET A 21 1.94 15.67 5.70
C MET A 21 1.22 17.00 5.87
N ASP A 22 0.59 17.48 4.80
CA ASP A 22 -0.37 18.57 4.85
C ASP A 22 -1.75 18.02 5.23
N THR A 23 -2.18 18.32 6.44
CA THR A 23 -3.48 17.90 6.99
C THR A 23 -4.58 18.95 6.80
N THR A 24 -4.28 20.08 6.15
CA THR A 24 -5.28 21.12 5.84
C THR A 24 -6.18 20.73 4.67
N VAL A 25 -5.79 19.69 3.93
CA VAL A 25 -6.52 19.11 2.80
C VAL A 25 -7.00 17.68 3.10
N HIS A 26 -8.01 17.23 2.37
CA HIS A 26 -8.56 15.88 2.51
C HIS A 26 -8.61 15.15 1.15
N PRO A 27 -7.96 13.98 1.01
CA PRO A 27 -7.11 13.32 2.00
C PRO A 27 -5.81 14.12 2.28
N PRO A 28 -5.13 13.90 3.43
CA PRO A 28 -3.85 14.54 3.71
C PRO A 28 -2.82 14.25 2.63
N VAL A 29 -2.02 15.24 2.27
CA VAL A 29 -0.93 15.07 1.29
C VAL A 29 0.35 14.74 2.04
N VAL A 30 0.80 13.49 1.93
CA VAL A 30 2.05 13.02 2.55
C VAL A 30 3.23 13.39 1.63
N THR A 31 4.33 13.83 2.23
CA THR A 31 5.59 14.18 1.52
C THR A 31 6.78 13.37 2.02
N HIS A 32 6.74 12.91 3.27
CA HIS A 32 7.64 11.91 3.84
C HIS A 32 6.81 10.89 4.61
N LEU A 33 6.94 9.61 4.27
CA LEU A 33 6.22 8.52 4.94
C LEU A 33 7.16 7.80 5.91
N HIS A 34 6.86 7.92 7.20
CA HIS A 34 7.39 7.04 8.24
C HIS A 34 6.29 6.06 8.64
N PHE A 35 6.50 4.77 8.39
CA PHE A 35 5.56 3.70 8.66
C PHE A 35 6.05 2.85 9.82
N GLU A 36 5.28 2.85 10.91
CA GLU A 36 5.52 2.00 12.07
C GLU A 36 4.71 0.72 11.92
N VAL A 37 5.40 -0.39 11.71
CA VAL A 37 4.78 -1.72 11.62
C VAL A 37 4.33 -2.12 13.02
N ALA A 38 3.07 -2.52 13.14
CA ALA A 38 2.44 -2.97 14.39
C ALA A 38 2.20 -4.49 14.38
N ASP A 39 1.77 -5.02 13.24
CA ASP A 39 1.59 -6.44 12.96
C ASP A 39 1.65 -6.63 11.44
N TRP A 40 2.09 -7.78 10.94
CA TRP A 40 2.14 -8.04 9.50
C TRP A 40 1.81 -9.50 9.22
N LEU A 41 0.69 -9.74 8.53
CA LEU A 41 0.19 -11.10 8.27
C LEU A 41 0.81 -11.71 6.99
N GLY A 42 1.71 -10.98 6.33
CA GLY A 42 2.50 -11.47 5.20
C GLY A 42 1.96 -11.06 3.83
N ASP A 43 0.95 -10.20 3.75
CA ASP A 43 0.49 -9.68 2.46
C ASP A 43 1.53 -8.75 1.84
N CYS A 44 1.63 -8.79 0.52
CA CYS A 44 2.55 -7.93 -0.22
C CYS A 44 2.08 -6.48 -0.30
N LEU A 45 0.81 -6.22 0.00
CA LEU A 45 0.19 -4.91 -0.05
C LEU A 45 -0.49 -4.64 1.29
N VAL A 46 -0.10 -3.55 1.92
CA VAL A 46 -0.66 -3.09 3.19
C VAL A 46 -1.09 -1.63 3.07
N GLN A 47 -1.91 -1.16 4.00
CA GLN A 47 -2.36 0.23 4.02
C GLN A 47 -2.23 0.85 5.40
N THR A 48 -2.14 2.17 5.42
CA THR A 48 -2.43 3.02 6.57
C THR A 48 -2.92 4.35 6.03
N PHE A 49 -4.03 4.91 6.51
CA PHE A 49 -4.59 6.09 5.86
C PHE A 49 -3.61 7.29 5.91
N PRO A 50 -3.30 7.96 4.79
CA PRO A 50 -3.86 7.81 3.42
C PRO A 50 -2.96 7.03 2.43
N CYS A 51 -1.97 6.28 2.91
CA CYS A 51 -0.95 5.60 2.12
C CYS A 51 -1.16 4.09 1.92
N PHE A 52 -0.56 3.58 0.85
CA PHE A 52 -0.44 2.16 0.55
C PHE A 52 1.05 1.81 0.49
N LEU A 53 1.43 0.65 1.02
CA LEU A 53 2.80 0.17 0.93
C LEU A 53 2.81 -1.21 0.29
N VAL A 54 3.85 -1.48 -0.49
CA VAL A 54 4.03 -2.76 -1.17
C VAL A 54 5.41 -3.32 -0.84
N THR A 55 5.55 -4.64 -0.75
CA THR A 55 6.87 -5.26 -0.57
C THR A 55 7.79 -4.88 -1.72
N THR A 56 9.07 -4.67 -1.43
CA THR A 56 10.05 -4.21 -2.42
C THR A 56 10.07 -5.12 -3.64
N SER A 57 10.05 -6.44 -3.47
CA SER A 57 10.02 -7.39 -4.59
C SER A 57 8.80 -7.22 -5.52
N VAL A 58 7.61 -6.93 -4.98
CA VAL A 58 6.40 -6.69 -5.78
C VAL A 58 6.41 -5.29 -6.39
N GLY A 59 6.87 -4.28 -5.66
CA GLY A 59 7.07 -2.94 -6.19
C GLY A 59 7.99 -2.91 -7.43
N ASP A 60 9.03 -3.75 -7.49
CA ASP A 60 9.99 -3.76 -8.60
C ASP A 60 9.36 -4.36 -9.85
N ARG A 61 8.54 -5.40 -9.64
CA ARG A 61 7.75 -6.03 -10.69
C ARG A 61 6.70 -5.09 -11.23
N LEU A 62 6.01 -4.34 -10.36
CA LEU A 62 5.07 -3.29 -10.76
C LEU A 62 5.79 -2.22 -11.57
N ALA A 63 6.91 -1.68 -11.09
CA ALA A 63 7.68 -0.66 -11.80
C ALA A 63 8.14 -1.11 -13.20
N SER A 64 8.39 -2.42 -13.36
CA SER A 64 8.85 -3.01 -14.63
C SER A 64 7.71 -3.53 -15.52
N SER A 65 6.45 -3.43 -15.07
CA SER A 65 5.29 -4.04 -15.75
C SER A 65 4.68 -3.17 -16.86
N GLY A 66 4.94 -1.86 -16.85
CA GLY A 66 4.30 -0.90 -17.75
C GLY A 66 2.89 -0.48 -17.34
N LEU A 67 2.40 -0.91 -16.16
CA LEU A 67 1.12 -0.50 -15.60
C LEU A 67 1.12 0.98 -15.19
N SER A 68 -0.05 1.64 -15.25
CA SER A 68 -0.21 3.06 -14.96
C SER A 68 -0.76 3.36 -13.55
N GLY A 69 -0.77 4.65 -13.18
CA GLY A 69 -1.51 5.14 -12.01
C GLY A 69 -0.81 5.02 -10.66
N PHE A 70 0.50 4.73 -10.63
CA PHE A 70 1.28 4.72 -9.41
C PHE A 70 2.73 5.15 -9.63
N VAL A 71 3.38 5.54 -8.53
CA VAL A 71 4.82 5.81 -8.44
C VAL A 71 5.39 5.11 -7.21
N PRO A 72 6.38 4.21 -7.37
CA PRO A 72 7.12 3.68 -6.24
C PRO A 72 8.01 4.76 -5.61
N ALA A 73 7.97 4.88 -4.28
CA ALA A 73 8.80 5.79 -3.52
C ALA A 73 9.40 5.10 -2.29
N ALA A 74 10.44 5.71 -1.72
CA ALA A 74 10.98 5.25 -0.44
C ALA A 74 9.98 5.49 0.70
N ALA A 75 9.97 4.57 1.67
CA ALA A 75 9.32 4.75 2.96
C ALA A 75 10.37 4.51 4.06
N GLU A 76 10.33 5.31 5.12
CA GLU A 76 11.03 4.97 6.36
C GLU A 76 10.17 3.94 7.09
N VAL A 77 10.71 2.74 7.36
CA VAL A 77 9.96 1.64 7.96
C VAL A 77 10.63 1.22 9.26
N THR A 78 9.88 1.24 10.35
CA THR A 78 10.35 0.91 11.69
C THR A 78 9.38 -0.02 12.40
N ALA A 79 9.83 -0.63 13.50
CA ALA A 79 9.00 -1.45 14.37
C ALA A 79 8.38 -0.58 15.45
N SER A 80 7.05 -0.62 15.60
CA SER A 80 6.39 -0.08 16.79
C SER A 80 6.71 -0.90 18.04
N ASP A 81 6.44 -0.35 19.22
CA ASP A 81 6.55 -1.07 20.50
C ASP A 81 5.73 -2.38 20.48
N LEU A 82 4.52 -2.34 19.90
CA LEU A 82 3.67 -3.53 19.79
C LEU A 82 4.34 -4.64 18.97
N PHE A 83 4.96 -4.29 17.84
CA PHE A 83 5.67 -5.27 17.01
C PHE A 83 6.83 -5.91 17.77
N GLN A 84 7.58 -5.13 18.55
CA GLN A 84 8.67 -5.64 19.37
C GLN A 84 8.16 -6.57 20.47
N ASP A 85 7.00 -6.27 21.07
CA ASP A 85 6.40 -7.10 22.11
C ASP A 85 5.90 -8.46 21.57
N ILE A 86 5.21 -8.46 20.43
CA ILE A 86 4.61 -9.67 19.86
C ILE A 86 5.59 -10.47 18.98
N SER A 87 6.63 -9.81 18.47
CA SER A 87 7.62 -10.38 17.56
C SER A 87 9.04 -9.86 17.88
N PRO A 88 9.61 -10.20 19.06
CA PRO A 88 10.87 -9.65 19.54
C PRO A 88 12.10 -9.97 18.67
N ASN A 89 12.00 -10.99 17.81
CA ASN A 89 13.00 -11.33 16.80
C ASN A 89 12.42 -11.28 15.37
N GLY A 90 11.30 -10.58 15.21
CA GLY A 90 10.62 -10.39 13.94
C GLY A 90 11.49 -9.59 12.98
N VAL A 91 11.48 -9.99 11.71
CA VAL A 91 12.08 -9.20 10.64
C VAL A 91 10.99 -8.31 10.07
N LEU A 92 11.25 -7.01 10.02
CA LEU A 92 10.34 -6.07 9.37
C LEU A 92 10.22 -6.40 7.87
N PRO A 93 9.02 -6.27 7.30
CA PRO A 93 8.88 -6.35 5.85
C PRO A 93 9.68 -5.22 5.19
N ASP A 94 10.38 -5.54 4.12
CA ASP A 94 10.98 -4.54 3.24
C ASP A 94 9.86 -3.95 2.37
N LEU A 95 9.41 -2.75 2.74
CA LEU A 95 8.27 -2.07 2.13
C LEU A 95 8.71 -0.79 1.42
N ARG A 96 8.04 -0.53 0.29
CA ARG A 96 8.08 0.75 -0.42
C ARG A 96 6.73 1.40 -0.43
N TRP A 97 6.74 2.72 -0.45
CA TRP A 97 5.53 3.49 -0.61
C TRP A 97 5.02 3.34 -2.04
N LEU A 98 3.79 2.87 -2.19
CA LEU A 98 3.07 2.88 -3.45
C LEU A 98 2.23 4.16 -3.50
N GLN A 99 2.77 5.22 -4.09
CA GLN A 99 2.00 6.45 -4.30
C GLN A 99 1.01 6.22 -5.44
N VAL A 100 -0.28 6.21 -5.13
CA VAL A 100 -1.32 6.08 -6.15
C VAL A 100 -1.58 7.46 -6.75
N THR A 101 -1.41 7.58 -8.06
CA THR A 101 -1.53 8.85 -8.80
C THR A 101 -2.61 8.81 -9.87
N GLY A 102 -3.18 7.62 -10.15
CA GLY A 102 -4.19 7.41 -11.19
C GLY A 102 -5.63 7.51 -10.69
N SER A 103 -6.55 7.38 -11.65
CA SER A 103 -8.00 7.42 -11.43
C SER A 103 -8.60 6.01 -11.44
N ALA A 104 -9.46 5.71 -10.47
CA ALA A 104 -10.14 4.41 -10.38
C ALA A 104 -11.01 4.15 -11.64
N GLY A 105 -10.86 2.97 -12.25
CA GLY A 105 -11.59 2.59 -13.47
C GLY A 105 -10.96 3.06 -14.79
N GLU A 106 -9.91 3.88 -14.72
CA GLU A 106 -9.19 4.42 -15.88
C GLU A 106 -7.75 3.92 -15.94
N ASP A 107 -7.02 4.04 -14.83
CA ASP A 107 -5.65 3.59 -14.67
C ASP A 107 -5.57 2.20 -14.00
N ASP A 108 -4.43 1.52 -14.16
CA ASP A 108 -4.21 0.22 -13.51
C ASP A 108 -4.21 0.28 -11.98
N PHE A 109 -3.86 1.44 -11.43
CA PHE A 109 -3.98 1.79 -10.02
C PHE A 109 -4.68 3.15 -9.91
N GLY A 110 -5.72 3.23 -9.09
CA GLY A 110 -6.41 4.49 -8.84
C GLY A 110 -7.11 4.53 -7.50
N LEU A 111 -7.45 5.75 -7.07
CA LEU A 111 -8.28 5.97 -5.89
C LEU A 111 -9.70 6.33 -6.34
N ASP A 112 -10.70 5.75 -5.67
CA ASP A 112 -12.08 6.19 -5.83
C ASP A 112 -12.38 7.46 -5.01
N GLU A 113 -13.60 7.99 -5.12
CA GLU A 113 -14.03 9.22 -4.40
C GLU A 113 -13.91 9.12 -2.87
N LYS A 114 -13.78 7.90 -2.32
CA LYS A 114 -13.61 7.63 -0.89
C LYS A 114 -12.15 7.36 -0.51
N GLY A 115 -11.22 7.53 -1.44
CA GLY A 115 -9.80 7.23 -1.24
C GLY A 115 -9.49 5.74 -1.15
N GLN A 116 -10.38 4.87 -1.64
CA GLN A 116 -10.14 3.41 -1.63
C GLN A 116 -9.36 3.02 -2.87
N LEU A 117 -8.40 2.11 -2.69
CA LEU A 117 -7.60 1.59 -3.79
C LEU A 117 -8.45 0.72 -4.71
N VAL A 118 -8.38 1.02 -6.00
CA VAL A 118 -8.99 0.26 -7.09
C VAL A 118 -7.88 -0.10 -8.07
N VAL A 119 -7.86 -1.35 -8.50
CA VAL A 119 -6.84 -1.85 -9.43
C VAL A 119 -7.47 -2.58 -10.61
N SER A 120 -6.81 -2.55 -11.77
CA SER A 120 -7.20 -3.37 -12.92
C SER A 120 -6.95 -4.86 -12.66
N ASP A 121 -7.57 -5.72 -13.47
CA ASP A 121 -7.30 -7.18 -13.41
C ASP A 121 -5.81 -7.53 -13.58
N GLN A 122 -5.06 -6.75 -14.37
CA GLN A 122 -3.63 -6.99 -14.61
C GLN A 122 -2.81 -6.65 -13.37
N ALA A 123 -3.08 -5.49 -12.76
CA ALA A 123 -2.48 -5.10 -11.49
C ALA A 123 -2.83 -6.10 -10.39
N LEU A 124 -4.09 -6.53 -10.30
CA LEU A 124 -4.55 -7.52 -9.33
C LEU A 124 -3.79 -8.86 -9.49
N ALA A 125 -3.56 -9.32 -10.72
CA ALA A 125 -2.83 -10.55 -10.97
C ALA A 125 -1.38 -10.48 -10.45
N LEU A 126 -0.69 -9.35 -10.63
CA LEU A 126 0.67 -9.14 -10.12
C LEU A 126 0.71 -9.12 -8.59
N LEU A 127 -0.24 -8.42 -7.96
CA LEU A 127 -0.35 -8.34 -6.51
C LEU A 127 -0.70 -9.72 -5.89
N ARG A 128 -1.63 -10.47 -6.49
CA ARG A 128 -1.96 -11.85 -6.08
C ARG A 128 -0.75 -12.78 -6.15
N ALA A 129 0.08 -12.65 -7.19
CA ALA A 129 1.32 -13.41 -7.30
C ALA A 129 2.36 -13.04 -6.22
N GLY A 130 2.22 -11.86 -5.59
CA GLY A 130 3.05 -11.40 -4.47
C GLY A 130 2.55 -11.84 -3.09
N GLY A 131 1.29 -12.24 -2.96
CA GLY A 131 0.64 -12.58 -1.69
C GLY A 131 -0.40 -11.53 -1.30
N LEU A 132 -1.68 -11.92 -1.24
CA LEU A 132 -2.80 -11.01 -0.98
C LEU A 132 -3.94 -11.74 -0.26
N GLN A 133 -3.59 -12.54 0.74
CA GLN A 133 -4.49 -13.44 1.46
C GLN A 133 -5.33 -12.73 2.52
N HIS A 134 -4.84 -11.61 3.04
CA HIS A 134 -5.46 -10.83 4.12
C HIS A 134 -6.13 -9.53 3.62
N CYS A 135 -6.01 -9.23 2.33
CA CYS A 135 -6.73 -8.16 1.67
C CYS A 135 -8.13 -8.58 1.23
N ARG A 136 -9.14 -7.81 1.64
CA ARG A 136 -10.52 -7.98 1.16
C ARG A 136 -10.68 -7.37 -0.24
N MET A 137 -11.45 -8.03 -1.09
CA MET A 137 -11.71 -7.61 -2.48
C MET A 137 -13.21 -7.40 -2.70
N GLU A 138 -13.56 -6.38 -3.47
CA GLU A 138 -14.93 -6.08 -3.89
C GLU A 138 -14.95 -5.73 -5.38
N GLU A 139 -16.01 -6.13 -6.09
CA GLU A 139 -16.24 -5.69 -7.46
C GLU A 139 -16.39 -4.16 -7.49
N PHE A 140 -15.77 -3.50 -8.46
CA PHE A 140 -15.77 -2.04 -8.62
C PHE A 140 -16.73 -1.61 -9.73
#